data_AF-H6WQG3-F1
#
_entry.id   AF-H6WQG3-F1
#
_cell.length_a   1.000
_cell.length_b   1.000
_cell.length_c   1.000
_cell.angle_alpha   90.00
_cell.angle_beta   90.00
_cell.angle_gamma   90.00
#
_symmetry.space_group_name_H-M   'P 1'
#
loop_
_entity.id
_entity.type
_entity.pdbx_description
1 polymer ?
#
loop_
_entity_poly.entity_id
_entity_poly.type
_entity_poly.pdbx_seq_one_letter_code
_entity_poly.pdbx_strand_id
1 'polypeptide(L)'
;SLQGVGGIVELAPGYLPAAYKMVREAGGLCIADEVQAGVARIGSHFWGFEGQGVIPDIVTMAKGIGNGMPIGAVVTTPEIAQVLTRRSYFNTFGGNPVSTAAGHAVLKV
;
A
#
# COMPACT_ATOMS: atom_id res chain seq x y z
N SER A 1 3.38 7.70 6.43
CA SER A 1 1.96 7.55 6.07
C SER A 1 1.14 8.46 6.96
N LEU A 2 -0.14 8.66 6.66
CA LEU A 2 -1.05 9.46 7.50
C LEU A 2 -2.43 8.82 7.53
N GLN A 3 -3.23 9.15 8.54
CA GLN A 3 -4.61 8.70 8.62
C GLN A 3 -5.50 9.65 7.80
N GLY A 4 -6.09 9.17 6.71
CA GLY A 4 -6.90 10.01 5.82
C GLY A 4 -8.27 10.38 6.42
N VAL A 5 -9.28 9.52 6.25
CA VAL A 5 -10.67 9.82 6.69
C VAL A 5 -10.80 10.14 8.20
N GLY A 6 -9.85 9.67 9.02
CA GLY A 6 -9.81 9.99 10.46
C GLY A 6 -9.44 11.43 10.80
N GLY A 7 -9.17 12.29 9.81
CA GLY A 7 -8.93 13.72 10.02
C GLY A 7 -7.63 14.26 9.41
N ILE A 8 -7.06 13.57 8.43
CA ILE A 8 -5.75 13.93 7.83
C ILE A 8 -4.68 14.06 8.92
N VAL A 9 -4.55 13.02 9.73
CA VAL A 9 -3.68 13.02 10.90
C VAL A 9 -2.30 12.51 10.53
N GLU A 10 -1.31 13.39 10.58
CA GLU A 10 0.09 13.03 10.44
C GLU A 10 0.56 12.23 11.66
N LEU A 11 1.40 11.24 11.40
CA LEU A 11 2.00 10.43 12.45
C LEU A 11 3.17 11.19 13.08
N ALA A 12 3.29 11.12 14.40
CA ALA A 12 4.43 11.72 15.10
C ALA A 12 5.78 11.20 14.54
N PRO A 13 6.84 12.02 14.56
CA PRO A 13 8.17 11.57 14.14
C PRO A 13 8.61 10.31 14.91
N GLY A 14 9.11 9.31 14.18
CA GLY A 14 9.57 8.05 14.77
C GLY A 14 8.46 7.04 15.14
N TYR A 15 7.19 7.38 14.90
CA TYR A 15 6.06 6.49 15.21
C TYR A 15 6.14 5.15 14.45
N LEU A 16 6.27 5.18 13.13
CA LEU A 16 6.31 3.96 12.30
C LEU A 16 7.52 3.08 12.62
N PRO A 17 8.75 3.59 12.76
CA PRO A 17 9.89 2.79 13.19
C PRO A 17 9.66 2.07 14.52
N ALA A 18 9.13 2.77 15.52
CA ALA A 18 8.84 2.18 16.84
C ALA A 18 7.73 1.12 16.74
N ALA A 19 6.63 1.42 16.04
CA ALA A 19 5.53 0.48 15.84
C ALA A 19 5.97 -0.79 15.11
N TYR A 20 6.72 -0.65 14.02
CA TYR A 20 7.15 -1.79 13.21
C TYR A 20 8.12 -2.68 13.96
N LYS A 21 9.01 -2.09 14.76
CA LYS A 21 9.89 -2.84 15.66
C LYS A 21 9.07 -3.71 16.63
N MET A 22 8.12 -3.11 17.35
CA MET A 22 7.28 -3.85 18.30
C MET A 22 6.46 -4.96 17.64
N VAL A 23 5.88 -4.70 16.47
CA VAL A 23 5.10 -5.69 15.72
C VAL A 23 5.98 -6.87 15.28
N ARG A 24 7.17 -6.60 14.76
CA ARG A 24 8.10 -7.64 14.30
C ARG A 24 8.69 -8.46 15.46
N GLU A 25 9.00 -7.83 16.59
CA GLU A 25 9.42 -8.53 17.81
C GLU A 25 8.34 -9.50 18.33
N ALA A 26 7.06 -9.20 18.09
CA ALA A 26 5.94 -10.09 18.38
C ALA A 26 5.64 -11.13 17.27
N GLY A 27 6.44 -11.17 16.20
CA GLY A 27 6.23 -12.08 15.06
C GLY A 27 5.12 -11.64 14.09
N GLY A 28 4.67 -10.39 14.17
CA GLY A 28 3.64 -9.83 13.30
C GLY A 28 4.18 -9.25 11.98
N LEU A 29 3.26 -8.94 11.07
CA LEU A 29 3.54 -8.25 9.81
C LEU A 29 3.09 -6.79 9.87
N CYS A 30 3.86 -5.92 9.23
CA CYS A 30 3.59 -4.51 9.12
C CYS A 30 2.94 -4.21 7.76
N ILE A 31 1.69 -3.74 7.79
CA ILE A 31 0.93 -3.38 6.59
C ILE A 31 0.84 -1.85 6.52
N ALA A 32 1.27 -1.27 5.40
CA ALA A 32 1.02 0.13 5.09
C ALA A 32 -0.21 0.25 4.19
N ASP A 33 -1.28 0.86 4.72
CA ASP A 33 -2.41 1.28 3.90
C ASP A 33 -2.08 2.61 3.22
N GLU A 34 -1.73 2.53 1.95
CA GLU A 34 -1.34 3.66 1.11
C GLU A 34 -2.46 4.00 0.11
N VAL A 35 -3.70 3.55 0.36
CA VAL A 35 -4.84 3.84 -0.52
C VAL A 35 -5.08 5.35 -0.64
N GLN A 36 -4.90 6.12 0.44
CA GLN A 36 -5.05 7.59 0.41
C GLN A 36 -3.71 8.32 0.31
N ALA A 37 -2.67 7.85 1.01
CA ALA A 37 -1.40 8.55 1.14
C ALA A 37 -0.38 8.19 0.05
N GLY A 38 -0.53 7.05 -0.63
CA GLY A 38 0.40 6.62 -1.66
C GLY A 38 0.21 7.34 -2.98
N VAL A 39 0.98 6.89 -3.97
CA VAL A 39 0.95 7.40 -5.35
C VAL A 39 1.20 8.92 -5.36
N ALA A 40 2.30 9.32 -4.73
CA ALA A 40 2.80 10.68 -4.64
C ALA A 40 1.85 11.71 -3.99
N ARG A 41 0.77 11.28 -3.31
CA ARG A 41 -0.17 12.21 -2.65
C ARG A 41 0.50 13.14 -1.64
N ILE A 42 1.50 12.63 -0.90
CA ILE A 42 2.25 13.40 0.11
C ILE A 42 3.25 14.38 -0.54
N GLY A 43 3.56 14.22 -1.83
CA GLY A 43 4.43 15.11 -2.60
C GLY A 43 5.92 14.85 -2.40
N SER A 44 6.39 14.74 -1.16
CA SER A 44 7.82 14.51 -0.87
C SER A 44 8.33 13.12 -1.25
N HIS A 45 7.42 12.13 -1.31
CA HIS A 45 7.72 10.73 -1.56
C HIS A 45 6.59 10.09 -2.35
N PHE A 46 6.87 8.96 -3.00
CA PHE A 46 5.85 8.22 -3.74
C PHE A 46 4.89 7.49 -2.80
N TRP A 47 5.43 6.93 -1.71
CA TRP A 47 4.68 6.28 -0.65
C TRP A 47 4.74 7.09 0.64
N GLY A 48 3.64 7.14 1.38
CA GLY A 48 3.62 7.86 2.64
C GLY A 48 4.60 7.30 3.67
N PHE A 49 4.80 5.98 3.74
CA PHE A 49 5.68 5.34 4.72
C PHE A 49 7.16 5.72 4.56
N GLU A 50 7.59 6.12 3.36
CA GLU A 50 8.97 6.55 3.09
C GLU A 50 9.33 7.78 3.93
N GLY A 51 8.37 8.67 4.20
CA GLY A 51 8.56 9.85 5.04
C GLY A 51 8.94 9.56 6.50
N GLN A 52 8.84 8.31 6.96
CA GLN A 52 9.39 7.89 8.27
C GLN A 52 10.49 6.83 8.15
N GLY A 53 11.03 6.60 6.94
CA GLY A 53 12.18 5.73 6.72
C GLY A 53 11.93 4.25 7.02
N VAL A 54 10.69 3.76 6.87
CA VAL A 54 10.35 2.34 7.08
C VAL A 54 10.02 1.64 5.77
N ILE A 55 10.17 0.32 5.75
CA ILE A 55 9.71 -0.55 4.66
C ILE A 55 8.68 -1.53 5.25
N PRO A 56 7.40 -1.48 4.83
CA PRO A 56 6.38 -2.42 5.26
C PRO A 56 6.56 -3.79 4.60
N ASP A 57 5.91 -4.79 5.19
CA ASP A 57 5.90 -6.15 4.64
C ASP A 57 4.83 -6.29 3.54
N ILE A 58 3.73 -5.51 3.67
CA ILE A 58 2.62 -5.45 2.72
C ILE A 58 2.21 -3.98 2.50
N VAL A 59 1.92 -3.62 1.24
CA VAL A 59 1.34 -2.32 0.88
C VAL A 59 -0.01 -2.54 0.20
N THR A 60 -1.05 -1.84 0.66
CA THR A 60 -2.33 -1.75 -0.06
C THR A 60 -2.43 -0.41 -0.78
N MET A 61 -2.98 -0.43 -1.99
CA MET A 61 -3.13 0.78 -2.82
C MET A 61 -4.38 0.69 -3.69
N ALA A 62 -5.01 1.85 -3.93
CA ALA A 62 -6.12 2.05 -4.85
C ALA A 62 -6.12 3.54 -5.22
N LYS A 63 -7.29 4.14 -5.48
CA LYS A 63 -7.47 5.58 -5.72
C LYS A 63 -6.47 6.13 -6.76
N GLY A 64 -5.35 6.71 -6.31
CA GLY A 64 -4.32 7.32 -7.15
C GLY A 64 -3.81 6.38 -8.25
N ILE A 65 -3.69 5.07 -7.99
CA ILE A 65 -3.15 4.12 -9.00
C ILE A 65 -4.04 3.99 -10.24
N GLY A 66 -5.33 4.32 -10.14
CA GLY A 66 -6.28 4.27 -11.26
C GLY A 66 -6.77 5.63 -11.71
N ASN A 67 -6.47 6.68 -10.94
CA ASN A 67 -6.90 8.07 -11.16
C ASN A 67 -8.33 8.21 -11.73
N GLY A 68 -9.29 7.50 -11.11
CA GLY A 68 -10.70 7.45 -11.54
C GLY A 68 -11.17 6.07 -12.05
N MET A 69 -10.25 5.22 -12.54
CA MET A 69 -10.56 3.85 -12.92
C MET A 69 -10.56 2.91 -11.69
N PRO A 70 -11.54 2.00 -11.55
CA PRO A 70 -11.57 1.02 -10.45
C PRO A 70 -10.42 0.02 -10.54
N ILE A 71 -9.37 0.28 -9.78
CA ILE A 71 -8.27 -0.65 -9.55
C ILE A 71 -7.76 -0.54 -8.11
N GLY A 72 -7.47 -1.70 -7.54
CA GLY A 72 -6.78 -1.85 -6.27
C GLY A 72 -5.67 -2.88 -6.43
N ALA A 73 -4.61 -2.74 -5.66
CA ALA A 73 -3.50 -3.68 -5.64
C ALA A 73 -3.00 -3.90 -4.21
N VAL A 74 -2.44 -5.08 -4.01
CA VAL A 74 -1.66 -5.43 -2.82
C VAL A 74 -0.29 -5.85 -3.30
N VAL A 75 0.75 -5.25 -2.74
CA VAL A 75 2.16 -5.60 -3.01
C VAL A 75 2.74 -6.17 -1.73
N THR A 76 3.45 -7.29 -1.84
CA THR A 76 4.04 -7.99 -0.71
C THR A 76 5.29 -8.76 -1.15
N THR A 77 6.10 -9.23 -0.20
CA THR A 77 7.26 -10.07 -0.50
C THR A 77 6.84 -11.44 -1.08
N PRO A 78 7.71 -12.09 -1.89
CA PRO A 78 7.45 -13.44 -2.39
C PRO A 78 7.19 -14.48 -1.29
N GLU A 79 7.90 -14.37 -0.16
CA GLU A 79 7.74 -15.24 1.01
C GLU A 79 6.31 -15.18 1.57
N ILE A 80 5.77 -13.98 1.76
CA ILE A 80 4.40 -13.80 2.23
C ILE A 80 3.40 -14.23 1.15
N ALA A 81 3.64 -13.87 -0.12
CA ALA A 81 2.77 -14.25 -1.23
C ALA A 81 2.63 -15.77 -1.40
N GLN A 82 3.59 -16.55 -0.91
CA GLN A 82 3.61 -17.99 -1.05
C GLN A 82 2.39 -18.67 -0.41
N VAL A 83 1.73 -18.05 0.58
CA VAL A 83 0.48 -18.57 1.16
C VAL A 83 -0.66 -18.66 0.15
N LEU A 84 -0.66 -17.78 -0.87
CA LEU A 84 -1.68 -17.77 -1.92
C LEU A 84 -1.54 -18.97 -2.87
N THR A 85 -0.37 -19.59 -2.95
CA THR A 85 -0.20 -20.82 -3.76
C THR A 85 -0.96 -22.02 -3.18
N ARG A 86 -1.36 -21.93 -1.90
CA ARG A 86 -2.08 -22.98 -1.17
C ARG A 86 -3.57 -22.66 -1.00
N ARG A 87 -4.06 -21.58 -1.62
CA ARG A 87 -5.43 -21.08 -1.47
C ARG A 87 -6.00 -20.71 -2.84
N SER A 88 -7.27 -21.01 -3.07
CA SER A 88 -7.99 -20.46 -4.21
C SER A 88 -8.45 -19.04 -3.88
N TYR A 89 -7.74 -18.05 -4.41
CA TYR A 89 -8.13 -16.64 -4.33
C TYR A 89 -8.51 -16.15 -5.74
N PHE A 90 -9.72 -15.60 -5.89
CA PHE A 90 -10.25 -15.20 -7.20
C PHE A 90 -11.17 -13.98 -7.07
N ASN A 91 -11.11 -13.09 -8.06
CA ASN A 91 -12.01 -11.95 -8.21
C ASN A 91 -12.43 -11.85 -9.68
N THR A 92 -13.73 -11.83 -9.98
CA THR A 92 -14.25 -11.77 -11.37
C THR A 92 -13.68 -10.61 -12.19
N PHE A 93 -13.53 -9.44 -11.57
CA PHE A 93 -13.01 -8.22 -12.23
C PHE A 93 -11.59 -7.85 -11.79
N GLY A 94 -10.98 -8.63 -10.90
CA GLY A 94 -9.63 -8.35 -10.41
C GLY A 94 -8.61 -8.49 -11.53
N GLY A 95 -7.77 -7.47 -11.72
CA GLY A 95 -6.76 -7.48 -12.78
C GLY A 95 -7.32 -7.37 -14.20
N ASN A 96 -8.58 -6.94 -14.37
CA ASN A 96 -9.19 -6.79 -15.70
C ASN A 96 -8.33 -5.87 -16.61
N PRO A 97 -8.26 -6.15 -17.92
CA PRO A 97 -7.31 -5.50 -18.81
C PRO A 97 -7.55 -3.99 -18.96
N VAL A 98 -8.81 -3.54 -18.92
CA VAL A 98 -9.15 -2.11 -19.04
C VAL A 98 -8.61 -1.33 -17.85
N SER A 99 -8.84 -1.83 -16.63
CA SER A 99 -8.40 -1.16 -15.41
C SER A 99 -6.87 -1.20 -15.26
N THR A 100 -6.26 -2.33 -15.62
CA THR A 100 -4.80 -2.50 -15.61
C THR A 100 -4.12 -1.57 -16.62
N ALA A 101 -4.65 -1.45 -17.85
CA ALA A 101 -4.10 -0.56 -18.86
C ALA A 101 -4.20 0.92 -18.45
N ALA A 102 -5.33 1.34 -17.89
CA ALA A 102 -5.50 2.70 -17.36
C ALA A 102 -4.53 2.98 -16.21
N GLY A 103 -4.42 2.07 -15.24
CA GLY A 103 -3.48 2.24 -14.13
C GLY A 103 -2.02 2.30 -14.58
N HIS A 104 -1.63 1.46 -15.54
CA HIS A 104 -0.30 1.52 -16.13
C HIS A 104 -0.03 2.84 -16.87
N ALA A 105 -1.03 3.42 -17.54
CA ALA A 105 -0.90 4.74 -18.15
C ALA A 105 -0.74 5.84 -17.09
N VAL A 106 -1.49 5.78 -15.99
CA VAL A 106 -1.38 6.72 -14.86
C VAL A 106 0.02 6.69 -14.24
N LEU A 107 0.59 5.51 -14.01
CA LEU A 107 1.91 5.35 -13.37
C LEU A 107 3.10 5.72 -14.26
N LYS A 108 2.88 6.03 -15.54
CA LYS A 108 3.94 6.42 -16.49
C LYS A 108 4.13 7.92 -16.61
N VAL A 109 3.22 8.71 -16.04
CA VAL A 109 3.27 10.18 -16.03
C VAL A 109 3.98 10.64 -14.76
#